data_AF-A0A7K2Z7H2-F1
#
_entry.id   AF-A0A7K2Z7H2-F1
#
_cell.length_a   1.000
_cell.length_b   1.000
_cell.length_c   1.000
_cell.angle_alpha   90.00
_cell.angle_beta   90.00
_cell.angle_gamma   90.00
#
_symmetry.space_group_name_H-M   'P 1'
#
loop_
_entity.id
_entity.type
_entity.pdbx_description
1 polymer ?
#
loop_
_entity_poly.entity_id
_entity_poly.type
_entity_poly.pdbx_seq_one_letter_code
_entity_poly.pdbx_strand_id
1 'polypeptide(L)'
;GLGGGPATGLRAGIPLRLAHRGPYAAGALFDLLGEGAVDRIEEMAGEPGRRTYRRTLRLPYGTGIAALDEGLPGPWLEARIHLTDLRDLTTAVQRLRRLFDLDADPYAVDEALATDPRLAPLVAAR
;
A
#
# COMPACT_ATOMS: atom_id res chain seq x y z
N GLY A 1 -16.77 -21.95 9.68
CA GLY A 1 -16.54 -21.15 8.46
C GLY A 1 -17.82 -20.40 8.18
N LEU A 2 -17.77 -19.07 8.13
CA LEU A 2 -18.94 -18.25 7.82
C LEU A 2 -18.65 -17.47 6.54
N GLY A 3 -19.33 -17.89 5.47
CA GLY A 3 -19.37 -17.19 4.21
C GLY A 3 -20.17 -15.90 4.34
N GLY A 4 -19.53 -14.78 4.01
CA GLY A 4 -20.22 -13.52 3.74
C GLY A 4 -20.79 -13.56 2.32
N GLY A 5 -22.10 -13.50 2.20
CA GLY A 5 -22.81 -13.53 0.92
C GLY A 5 -22.50 -12.33 0.00
N PRO A 6 -22.86 -12.44 -1.29
CA PRO A 6 -22.47 -11.50 -2.36
C PRO A 6 -23.02 -10.07 -2.21
N ALA A 7 -23.88 -9.79 -1.23
CA ALA A 7 -24.46 -8.46 -1.00
C ALA A 7 -23.55 -7.48 -0.23
N THR A 8 -22.50 -7.96 0.44
CA THR A 8 -21.54 -7.08 1.15
C THR A 8 -20.49 -6.46 0.19
N GLY A 9 -20.26 -7.09 -0.98
CA GLY A 9 -19.22 -6.70 -1.93
C GLY A 9 -19.50 -5.41 -2.74
N LEU A 10 -20.69 -4.84 -2.64
CA LEU A 10 -21.01 -3.53 -3.24
C LEU A 10 -20.84 -2.36 -2.25
N ARG A 11 -20.83 -2.64 -0.93
CA ARG A 11 -20.55 -1.66 0.14
C ARG A 11 -19.13 -1.75 0.68
N ALA A 12 -18.48 -2.91 0.54
CA ALA A 12 -17.05 -3.07 0.71
C ALA A 12 -16.41 -2.98 -0.67
N GLY A 13 -15.47 -2.06 -0.90
CA GLY A 13 -14.88 -1.82 -2.21
C GLY A 13 -14.23 -3.06 -2.80
N ILE A 14 -13.79 -2.96 -4.05
CA ILE A 14 -13.14 -4.05 -4.79
C ILE A 14 -11.93 -4.53 -3.97
N PRO A 15 -11.97 -5.76 -3.43
CA PRO A 15 -10.85 -6.30 -2.67
C PRO A 15 -9.75 -6.71 -3.64
N LEU A 16 -8.53 -6.31 -3.34
CA LEU A 16 -7.35 -6.54 -4.14
C LEU A 16 -6.20 -6.97 -3.25
N ARG A 17 -5.36 -7.85 -3.78
CA ARG A 17 -4.08 -8.19 -3.17
C ARG A 17 -2.99 -7.61 -4.03
N LEU A 18 -2.26 -6.64 -3.48
CA LEU A 18 -1.18 -5.97 -4.16
C LEU A 18 0.13 -6.66 -3.77
N ALA A 19 0.61 -7.55 -4.65
CA ALA A 19 1.86 -8.27 -4.42
C ALA A 19 3.05 -7.30 -4.39
N HIS A 20 3.98 -7.54 -3.45
CA HIS A 20 5.25 -6.83 -3.32
C HIS A 20 6.44 -7.77 -3.53
N ARG A 21 7.63 -7.21 -3.74
CA ARG A 21 8.87 -7.97 -3.98
C ARG A 21 9.73 -7.99 -2.72
N GLY A 22 10.00 -9.18 -2.21
CA GLY A 22 10.97 -9.40 -1.13
C GLY A 22 10.48 -8.94 0.26
N PRO A 23 11.40 -8.71 1.21
CA PRO A 23 11.05 -8.24 2.54
C PRO A 23 10.52 -6.79 2.46
N TYR A 24 9.24 -6.62 2.78
CA TYR A 24 8.55 -5.35 2.71
C TYR A 24 8.39 -4.73 4.11
N ALA A 25 8.97 -3.54 4.31
CA ALA A 25 8.96 -2.83 5.59
C ALA A 25 7.63 -2.09 5.83
N ALA A 26 6.52 -2.84 5.87
CA ALA A 26 5.17 -2.28 6.00
C ALA A 26 5.04 -1.32 7.19
N GLY A 27 5.56 -1.70 8.36
CA GLY A 27 5.48 -0.85 9.56
C GLY A 27 6.07 0.54 9.36
N ALA A 28 7.32 0.60 8.89
CA ALA A 28 8.01 1.86 8.64
C ALA A 28 7.32 2.71 7.57
N LEU A 29 6.74 2.10 6.53
CA LEU A 29 6.02 2.86 5.51
C LEU A 29 4.69 3.42 6.03
N PHE A 30 3.95 2.63 6.82
CA PHE A 30 2.74 3.12 7.46
C PHE A 30 3.05 4.18 8.52
N ASP A 31 4.18 4.10 9.23
CA ASP A 31 4.65 5.18 10.12
C ASP A 31 4.86 6.48 9.32
N LEU A 32 5.63 6.41 8.22
CA LEU A 32 5.88 7.55 7.34
C LEU A 32 4.59 8.17 6.77
N LEU A 33 3.67 7.34 6.29
CA LEU A 33 2.38 7.80 5.76
C LEU A 33 1.48 8.38 6.86
N GLY A 34 1.57 7.87 8.08
CA GLY A 34 0.83 8.37 9.24
C GLY A 34 1.34 9.75 9.68
N GLU A 35 2.65 9.95 9.75
CA GLU A 35 3.27 11.24 10.09
C GLU A 35 2.96 12.34 9.07
N GLY A 36 2.87 11.98 7.79
CA GLY A 36 2.60 12.89 6.68
C GLY A 36 1.12 13.03 6.28
N ALA A 37 0.19 12.43 7.03
CA ALA A 37 -1.21 12.34 6.61
C ALA A 37 -1.85 13.73 6.45
N VAL A 38 -2.39 14.00 5.25
CA VAL A 38 -3.08 15.25 4.97
C VAL A 38 -4.53 15.22 5.48
N ASP A 39 -4.83 16.07 6.46
CA ASP A 39 -6.17 16.21 7.04
C ASP A 39 -7.28 16.27 5.99
N ARG A 40 -8.29 15.43 6.18
CA ARG A 40 -9.47 15.24 5.30
C ARG A 40 -9.20 14.58 3.94
N ILE A 41 -7.95 14.30 3.58
CA ILE A 41 -7.59 13.60 2.33
C ILE A 41 -7.10 12.19 2.63
N GLU A 42 -6.31 12.06 3.69
CA GLU A 42 -5.69 10.84 4.17
C GLU A 42 -6.11 10.60 5.62
N GLU A 43 -6.34 9.34 5.96
CA GLU A 43 -6.73 8.91 7.29
C GLU A 43 -5.92 7.67 7.64
N MET A 44 -5.26 7.69 8.80
CA MET A 44 -4.65 6.51 9.39
C MET A 44 -5.46 6.09 10.61
N ALA A 45 -5.94 4.84 10.63
CA ALA A 45 -6.74 4.31 11.73
C ALA A 45 -6.15 2.99 12.26
N GLY A 46 -6.34 2.72 13.55
CA GLY A 46 -5.89 1.50 14.21
C GLY A 46 -4.50 1.61 14.84
N GLU A 47 -4.08 0.51 15.47
CA GLU A 47 -2.79 0.41 16.17
C GLU A 47 -1.69 -0.14 15.26
N PRO A 48 -0.40 0.21 15.47
CA PRO A 48 0.72 -0.33 14.72
C PRO A 48 0.68 -1.86 14.56
N GLY A 49 0.91 -2.36 13.36
CA GLY A 49 0.78 -3.77 12.98
C GLY A 49 -0.66 -4.21 12.63
N ARG A 50 -1.66 -3.33 12.79
CA ARG A 50 -3.06 -3.54 12.39
C ARG A 50 -3.70 -2.24 11.86
N ARG A 51 -2.90 -1.36 11.27
CA ARG A 51 -3.40 -0.08 10.75
C ARG A 51 -4.13 -0.25 9.42
N THR A 52 -5.07 0.65 9.19
CA THR A 52 -5.69 0.88 7.90
C THR A 52 -5.38 2.31 7.45
N TYR A 53 -4.67 2.44 6.33
CA TYR A 53 -4.47 3.72 5.65
C TYR A 53 -5.57 3.92 4.62
N ARG A 54 -6.22 5.09 4.63
CA ARG A 54 -7.25 5.47 3.65
C ARG A 54 -6.91 6.76 2.95
N ARG A 55 -7.21 6.83 1.66
CA ARG A 55 -7.00 8.04 0.87
C ARG A 55 -8.00 8.18 -0.27
N THR A 56 -8.34 9.43 -0.58
CA THR A 56 -9.07 9.78 -1.80
C THR A 56 -8.13 9.90 -3.00
N LEU A 57 -8.50 9.25 -4.11
CA LEU A 57 -7.79 9.25 -5.38
C LEU A 57 -8.55 10.09 -6.41
N ARG A 58 -7.85 11.03 -7.05
CA ARG A 58 -8.32 11.69 -8.27
C ARG A 58 -7.85 10.89 -9.48
N LEU A 59 -8.78 10.34 -10.24
CA LEU A 59 -8.53 9.41 -11.34
C LEU A 59 -8.99 10.04 -12.68
N PRO A 60 -8.58 9.48 -13.83
CA PRO A 60 -8.93 10.02 -15.15
C PRO A 60 -10.43 10.19 -15.40
N TYR A 61 -11.26 9.21 -15.03
CA TYR A 61 -12.70 9.22 -15.31
C TYR A 61 -13.56 9.60 -14.10
N GLY A 62 -13.00 9.58 -12.89
CA GLY A 62 -13.68 10.06 -11.69
C GLY A 62 -12.82 10.09 -10.44
N THR A 63 -13.46 9.87 -9.29
CA THR A 63 -12.78 9.73 -7.99
C THR A 63 -12.84 8.29 -7.50
N GLY A 64 -11.93 7.96 -6.59
CA GLY A 64 -11.96 6.72 -5.85
C GLY A 64 -11.51 6.90 -4.41
N ILE A 65 -11.81 5.92 -3.56
CA ILE A 65 -11.30 5.83 -2.19
C ILE A 65 -10.58 4.49 -2.09
N ALA A 66 -9.33 4.53 -1.65
CA ALA A 66 -8.55 3.33 -1.37
C ALA A 66 -8.36 3.18 0.14
N ALA A 67 -8.43 1.94 0.61
CA ALA A 67 -8.06 1.54 1.97
C ALA A 67 -7.05 0.40 1.89
N LEU A 68 -5.96 0.47 2.65
CA LEU A 68 -4.90 -0.54 2.68
C LEU A 68 -4.63 -0.95 4.12
N ASP A 69 -4.48 -2.25 4.34
CA ASP A 69 -4.34 -2.84 5.66
C ASP A 69 -2.90 -3.34 5.87
N GLU A 70 -2.25 -2.91 6.95
CA GLU A 70 -0.87 -3.28 7.33
C GLU A 70 -0.77 -4.74 7.80
N GLY A 71 -1.83 -5.24 8.46
CA GLY A 71 -1.72 -6.32 9.43
C GLY A 71 -1.86 -7.75 8.91
N LEU A 72 -1.65 -8.00 7.61
CA LEU A 72 -1.78 -9.35 7.07
C LEU A 72 -0.43 -9.93 6.63
N PRO A 73 -0.04 -11.08 7.20
CA PRO A 73 1.18 -11.76 6.78
C PRO A 73 1.04 -12.30 5.36
N GLY A 74 2.02 -12.02 4.49
CA GLY A 74 2.08 -12.53 3.13
C GLY A 74 2.90 -11.64 2.19
N PRO A 75 3.22 -12.12 0.98
CA PRO A 75 3.91 -11.34 -0.05
C PRO A 75 2.99 -10.32 -0.74
N TRP A 76 1.97 -9.80 -0.06
CA TRP A 76 1.03 -8.81 -0.58
C TRP A 76 0.48 -7.90 0.51
N LEU A 77 0.02 -6.71 0.12
CA LEU A 77 -0.88 -5.87 0.92
C LEU A 77 -2.32 -6.09 0.49
N GLU A 78 -3.23 -6.18 1.46
CA GLU A 78 -4.66 -6.14 1.15
C GLU A 78 -5.12 -4.70 0.96
N ALA A 79 -5.79 -4.47 -0.15
CA ALA A 79 -6.33 -3.18 -0.53
C ALA A 79 -7.82 -3.33 -0.85
N ARG A 80 -8.60 -2.30 -0.55
CA ARG A 80 -10.00 -2.17 -0.93
C ARG A 80 -10.17 -0.86 -1.67
N ILE A 81 -10.69 -0.91 -2.89
CA ILE A 81 -10.87 0.29 -3.72
C ILE A 81 -12.35 0.49 -4.06
N HIS A 82 -12.87 1.65 -3.72
CA HIS A 82 -14.13 2.17 -4.23
C HIS A 82 -13.84 3.09 -5.39
N LEU A 83 -14.49 2.86 -6.52
CA LEU A 83 -14.34 3.68 -7.72
C LEU A 83 -15.70 4.20 -8.14
N THR A 84 -15.75 5.46 -8.56
CA THR A 84 -16.91 6.01 -9.27
C THR A 84 -17.01 5.46 -10.70
N ASP A 85 -15.87 5.09 -11.30
CA ASP A 85 -15.79 4.47 -12.62
C ASP A 85 -14.77 3.31 -12.62
N LEU A 86 -15.20 2.12 -13.02
CA LEU A 86 -14.35 0.92 -13.05
C LEU A 86 -13.20 0.99 -14.04
N ARG A 87 -13.28 1.85 -15.07
CA ARG A 87 -12.17 2.06 -16.03
C ARG A 87 -10.91 2.59 -15.35
N ASP A 88 -11.06 3.22 -14.20
CA ASP A 88 -9.95 3.74 -13.41
C ASP A 88 -9.26 2.67 -12.54
N LEU A 89 -9.73 1.43 -12.50
CA LEU A 89 -9.19 0.38 -11.63
C LEU A 89 -7.69 0.17 -11.81
N THR A 90 -7.25 -0.01 -13.06
CA THR A 90 -5.82 -0.21 -13.35
C THR A 90 -5.00 1.00 -12.94
N THR A 91 -5.50 2.21 -13.19
CA THR A 91 -4.83 3.46 -12.78
C THR A 91 -4.75 3.59 -11.26
N ALA A 92 -5.81 3.24 -10.54
CA ALA A 92 -5.85 3.26 -9.09
C ALA A 92 -4.85 2.26 -8.51
N VAL A 93 -4.83 1.02 -9.03
CA VAL A 93 -3.86 -0.01 -8.64
C VAL A 93 -2.43 0.47 -8.86
N GLN A 94 -2.11 1.02 -10.03
CA GLN A 94 -0.75 1.50 -10.33
C GLN A 94 -0.33 2.65 -9.41
N ARG A 95 -1.25 3.55 -9.05
CA ARG A 95 -0.97 4.62 -8.09
C ARG A 95 -0.73 4.08 -6.68
N LEU A 96 -1.50 3.09 -6.24
CA LEU A 96 -1.29 2.45 -4.95
C LEU A 96 0.04 1.69 -4.91
N ARG A 97 0.40 0.96 -5.98
CA ARG A 97 1.70 0.28 -6.08
C ARG A 97 2.86 1.26 -5.97
N ARG A 98 2.76 2.44 -6.59
CA ARG A 98 3.79 3.49 -6.48
C ARG A 98 3.81 4.17 -5.10
N LEU A 99 2.64 4.46 -4.52
CA LEU A 99 2.54 5.10 -3.20
C LEU A 99 3.11 4.19 -2.11
N PHE A 100 2.88 2.89 -2.21
CA PHE A 100 3.37 1.88 -1.28
C PHE A 100 4.68 1.23 -1.73
N ASP A 101 5.31 1.73 -2.79
CA ASP A 101 6.57 1.22 -3.34
C ASP A 101 6.63 -0.32 -3.53
N LEU A 102 5.52 -0.93 -3.94
CA LEU A 102 5.36 -2.39 -4.00
C LEU A 102 6.16 -3.05 -5.14
N ASP A 103 6.65 -2.25 -6.08
CA ASP A 103 7.48 -2.69 -7.19
C ASP A 103 8.98 -2.53 -6.90
N ALA A 104 9.37 -1.96 -5.75
CA ALA A 104 10.77 -1.82 -5.38
C ALA A 104 11.47 -3.17 -5.31
N ASP A 105 12.66 -3.23 -5.89
CA ASP A 105 13.55 -4.38 -5.76
C ASP A 105 14.60 -4.06 -4.69
N PRO A 106 14.47 -4.61 -3.47
CA PRO A 106 15.40 -4.29 -2.39
C PRO A 106 16.84 -4.72 -2.72
N TYR A 107 17.03 -5.79 -3.51
CA TYR A 107 18.37 -6.26 -3.87
C TYR A 107 19.06 -5.32 -4.85
N ALA A 108 18.32 -4.78 -5.83
CA ALA A 108 18.87 -3.79 -6.74
C ALA A 108 19.29 -2.49 -6.02
N VAL A 109 18.54 -2.11 -4.99
CA VAL A 109 18.87 -0.96 -4.13
C VAL A 109 20.12 -1.25 -3.31
N ASP A 110 20.20 -2.41 -2.65
CA ASP A 110 21.35 -2.80 -1.84
C ASP A 110 22.62 -2.90 -2.70
N GLU A 111 22.55 -3.51 -3.89
CA GLU A 111 23.67 -3.58 -4.84
C GLU A 111 24.13 -2.19 -5.27
N ALA A 112 23.21 -1.27 -5.60
CA ALA A 112 23.56 0.09 -5.99
C ALA A 112 24.19 0.88 -4.83
N LEU A 113 23.63 0.80 -3.63
CA LEU A 113 24.11 1.52 -2.45
C LEU A 113 25.45 0.96 -1.93
N ALA A 114 25.69 -0.35 -2.09
CA ALA A 114 26.95 -0.98 -1.75
C ALA A 114 28.14 -0.49 -2.61
N THR A 115 27.89 0.17 -3.74
CA THR A 115 28.96 0.79 -4.54
C THR A 115 29.46 2.13 -3.98
N ASP A 116 28.70 2.79 -3.08
CA ASP A 116 29.17 4.02 -2.42
C ASP A 116 29.97 3.66 -1.14
N PRO A 117 31.25 4.07 -1.03
CA PRO A 117 32.09 3.75 0.12
C PRO A 117 31.55 4.19 1.48
N ARG A 118 30.67 5.22 1.52
CA ARG A 118 30.06 5.73 2.76
C ARG A 118 28.79 4.98 3.14
N LEU A 119 28.09 4.38 2.18
CA LEU A 119 26.83 3.67 2.39
C LEU A 119 27.03 2.15 2.48
N ALA A 120 28.08 1.62 1.88
CA ALA A 120 28.41 0.20 1.90
C ALA A 120 28.47 -0.42 3.32
N PRO A 121 29.06 0.24 4.34
CA PRO A 121 29.07 -0.31 5.70
C PRO A 121 27.66 -0.37 6.35
N LEU A 122 26.75 0.52 5.95
CA LEU A 122 25.37 0.55 6.48
C LEU A 122 24.49 -0.52 5.83
N VAL A 123 24.67 -0.77 4.53
CA VAL A 123 23.98 -1.86 3.81
C VAL A 123 24.42 -3.23 4.34
N ALA A 124 25.73 -3.41 4.61
CA ALA A 124 26.26 -4.65 5.16
C ALA A 124 25.82 -4.95 6.62
N ALA A 125 25.31 -3.95 7.34
CA ALA A 125 24.90 -4.07 8.74
C ALA A 125 23.39 -4.31 8.94
N ARG A 126 22.62 -4.40 7.85
CA ARG A 126 21.16 -4.59 7.82
C ARG A 126 20.77 -6.06 7.87
#